data_AF-A0A3M7RWM7-F1
#
_entry.id   AF-A0A3M7RWM7-F1
#
_cell.length_a   1.000
_cell.length_b   1.000
_cell.length_c   1.000
_cell.angle_alpha   90.00
_cell.angle_beta   90.00
_cell.angle_gamma   90.00
#
_symmetry.space_group_name_H-M   'P 1'
#
loop_
_entity.id
_entity.type
_entity.pdbx_description
1 polymer ?
#
loop_
_entity_poly.entity_id
_entity_poly.type
_entity_poly.pdbx_seq_one_letter_code
_entity_poly.pdbx_strand_id
1 'polypeptide(L)'
;MNRLNIIKILSSKNWKLNHNTLASLYKALIGSILDYNFPCLNSFSESGLQKLQVIQNTAVRCILKLPLRTSSESLFYEAENKLNISKIDHRLSNLLENYLRNALDYSVPLTIRLVSDYLIIIFERMLEQKTNK
;
A
#
# COMPACT_ATOMS: atom_id res chain seq x y z
N MET A 1 -11.64 0.08 16.70
CA MET A 1 -10.27 -0.34 17.03
C MET A 1 -9.34 -0.02 15.86
N ASN A 2 -8.18 0.59 16.10
CA ASN A 2 -7.23 0.91 15.03
C ASN A 2 -6.55 -0.39 14.54
N ARG A 3 -6.63 -0.71 13.24
CA ARG A 3 -6.14 -1.98 12.66
C ARG A 3 -4.65 -2.23 12.93
N LEU A 4 -3.86 -1.16 12.97
CA LEU A 4 -2.45 -1.23 13.34
C LEU A 4 -2.25 -1.71 14.79
N ASN A 5 -3.13 -1.33 15.71
CA ASN A 5 -3.05 -1.76 17.10
C ASN A 5 -3.30 -3.26 17.25
N ILE A 6 -4.15 -3.84 16.40
CA ILE A 6 -4.36 -5.30 16.36
C ILE A 6 -3.02 -5.99 16.03
N ILE A 7 -2.31 -5.54 15.00
CA ILE A 7 -1.00 -6.09 14.64
C ILE A 7 0.01 -5.90 15.76
N LYS A 8 0.04 -4.74 16.42
CA LYS A 8 0.93 -4.47 17.57
C LYS A 8 0.71 -5.45 18.71
N ILE A 9 -0.55 -5.72 19.07
CA ILE A 9 -0.91 -6.63 20.15
C ILE A 9 -0.51 -8.07 19.80
N LEU A 10 -0.83 -8.51 18.58
CA LEU A 10 -0.52 -9.87 18.10
C LEU A 10 0.99 -10.09 17.89
N SER A 11 1.73 -9.04 17.55
CA SER A 11 3.20 -9.06 17.42
C SER A 11 3.92 -9.18 18.77
N SER A 12 3.23 -8.90 19.89
CA SER A 12 3.85 -8.93 21.21
C SER A 12 4.43 -10.32 21.56
N LYS A 13 5.46 -10.32 22.42
CA LYS A 13 6.26 -11.52 22.74
C LYS A 13 5.43 -12.69 23.28
N ASN A 14 4.26 -12.42 23.87
CA ASN A 14 3.43 -13.42 24.53
C ASN A 14 2.71 -14.37 23.57
N TRP A 15 2.39 -13.92 22.35
CA TRP A 15 1.60 -14.71 21.39
C TRP A 15 2.45 -15.66 20.52
N LYS A 16 3.77 -15.45 20.46
CA LYS A 16 4.73 -16.26 19.68
C LYS A 16 4.30 -16.57 18.22
N LEU A 17 3.56 -15.66 17.58
CA LEU A 17 3.10 -15.83 16.20
C LEU A 17 4.26 -15.77 15.20
N ASN A 18 4.17 -16.57 14.13
CA ASN A 18 5.12 -16.54 13.02
C ASN A 18 5.03 -15.20 12.26
N HIS A 19 6.17 -14.68 11.82
CA HIS A 19 6.28 -13.50 10.96
C HIS A 19 5.40 -13.60 9.71
N ASN A 20 5.32 -14.78 9.08
CA ASN A 20 4.49 -15.00 7.90
C ASN A 20 2.99 -14.88 8.24
N THR A 21 2.55 -15.40 9.38
CA THR A 21 1.15 -15.27 9.83
C THR A 21 0.80 -13.81 10.11
N LEU A 22 1.69 -13.08 10.77
CA LEU A 22 1.50 -11.65 11.02
C LEU A 22 1.51 -10.82 9.73
N ALA A 23 2.34 -11.18 8.75
CA ALA A 23 2.34 -10.57 7.42
C ALA A 23 1.05 -10.85 6.65
N SER A 24 0.51 -12.06 6.72
CA SER A 24 -0.81 -12.38 6.16
C SER A 24 -1.92 -11.57 6.82
N LEU A 25 -1.88 -11.40 8.15
CA LEU A 25 -2.81 -10.53 8.87
C LEU A 25 -2.68 -9.06 8.46
N TYR A 26 -1.45 -8.57 8.25
CA TYR A 26 -1.22 -7.24 7.69
C TYR A 26 -1.86 -7.08 6.31
N LYS A 27 -1.62 -8.03 5.40
CA LYS A 27 -2.19 -8.03 4.06
C LYS A 27 -3.73 -8.07 4.12
N ALA A 28 -4.31 -8.89 5.00
CA ALA A 28 -5.75 -9.01 5.16
C ALA A 28 -6.42 -7.76 5.78
N LEU A 29 -5.78 -7.11 6.75
CA LEU A 29 -6.38 -5.99 7.49
C LEU A 29 -6.09 -4.63 6.85
N ILE A 30 -4.83 -4.38 6.47
CA ILE A 30 -4.38 -3.06 5.98
C ILE A 30 -4.14 -3.13 4.48
N GLY A 31 -3.45 -4.18 4.00
CA GLY A 31 -3.15 -4.36 2.58
C GLY A 31 -4.40 -4.38 1.71
N SER A 32 -5.45 -5.10 2.11
CA SER A 32 -6.73 -5.18 1.39
C SER A 32 -7.40 -3.81 1.20
N ILE A 33 -7.28 -2.91 2.18
CA ILE A 33 -7.81 -1.54 2.05
C ILE A 33 -6.99 -0.76 1.04
N LEU A 34 -5.66 -0.87 1.09
CA LEU A 34 -4.78 -0.20 0.13
C LEU A 34 -5.03 -0.72 -1.29
N ASP A 35 -5.18 -2.04 -1.44
CA ASP A 35 -5.43 -2.67 -2.73
C ASP A 35 -6.78 -2.28 -3.30
N TYR A 36 -7.84 -2.22 -2.48
CA TYR A 36 -9.14 -1.80 -2.97
C TYR A 36 -9.16 -0.32 -3.37
N ASN A 37 -8.49 0.54 -2.59
CA ASN A 37 -8.48 1.98 -2.82
C ASN A 37 -7.37 2.45 -3.76
N PHE A 38 -6.64 1.53 -4.40
CA PHE A 38 -5.47 1.84 -5.22
C PHE A 38 -5.70 2.94 -6.29
N PRO A 39 -6.87 3.07 -6.96
CA PRO A 39 -7.06 4.11 -7.96
C PRO A 39 -7.05 5.50 -7.30
N CYS A 40 -7.79 5.65 -6.20
CA CYS A 40 -7.82 6.91 -5.45
C CYS A 40 -6.45 7.24 -4.84
N LEU A 41 -5.75 6.23 -4.33
CA LEU A 41 -4.46 6.40 -3.67
C LEU A 41 -3.33 6.78 -4.63
N ASN A 42 -3.38 6.34 -5.88
CA ASN A 42 -2.43 6.77 -6.91
C ASN A 42 -2.57 8.28 -7.25
N SER A 43 -3.70 8.90 -6.91
CA SER A 43 -3.92 10.35 -7.07
C SER A 43 -3.64 11.16 -5.81
N PHE A 44 -3.15 10.54 -4.73
CA PHE A 44 -2.88 11.25 -3.48
C PHE A 44 -1.68 12.19 -3.61
N SER A 45 -1.68 13.25 -2.79
CA SER A 45 -0.48 14.06 -2.60
C SER A 45 0.64 13.23 -1.95
N GLU A 46 1.88 13.64 -2.19
CA GLU A 46 3.05 12.99 -1.60
C GLU A 46 2.97 12.94 -0.07
N SER A 47 2.49 14.02 0.56
CA SER A 47 2.30 14.08 2.01
C SER A 47 1.24 13.09 2.53
N GLY A 48 0.22 12.79 1.73
CA GLY A 48 -0.76 11.75 2.02
C GLY A 48 -0.15 10.36 1.95
N LEU A 49 0.63 10.07 0.90
CA LEU A 49 1.34 8.80 0.74
C LEU A 49 2.37 8.58 1.84
N GLN A 50 3.10 9.62 2.25
CA GLN A 50 4.05 9.54 3.37
C GLN A 50 3.38 9.13 4.68
N LYS A 51 2.16 9.62 4.97
CA LYS A 51 1.40 9.20 6.17
C LYS A 51 1.05 7.71 6.12
N LEU A 52 0.63 7.21 4.96
CA LEU A 52 0.37 5.77 4.79
C LEU A 52 1.67 4.98 4.94
N GLN A 53 2.78 5.49 4.41
CA GLN A 53 4.09 4.86 4.50
C GLN A 53 4.54 4.71 5.95
N VAL A 54 4.29 5.71 6.81
CA VAL A 54 4.56 5.63 8.25
C VAL A 54 3.75 4.52 8.93
N ILE A 55 2.49 4.33 8.55
CA ILE A 55 1.64 3.24 9.06
C ILE A 55 2.22 1.88 8.65
N GLN A 56 2.58 1.71 7.38
CA GLN A 56 3.22 0.49 6.88
C GLN A 56 4.55 0.22 7.61
N ASN A 57 5.42 1.23 7.71
CA ASN A 57 6.70 1.12 8.41
C ASN A 57 6.51 0.63 9.84
N THR A 58 5.52 1.21 10.54
CA THR A 58 5.21 0.81 11.91
C THR A 58 4.76 -0.65 11.98
N ALA A 59 3.88 -1.08 11.07
CA ALA A 59 3.43 -2.47 11.01
C ALA A 59 4.58 -3.44 10.73
N VAL A 60 5.42 -3.14 9.74
CA VAL A 60 6.59 -3.96 9.37
C VAL A 60 7.58 -4.07 10.53
N ARG A 61 7.89 -2.97 11.23
CA ARG A 61 8.75 -3.01 12.44
C ARG A 61 8.18 -3.92 13.50
N CYS A 62 6.87 -3.86 13.75
CA CYS A 62 6.23 -4.75 14.70
C CYS A 62 6.36 -6.21 14.26
N ILE A 63 6.07 -6.51 12.99
CA ILE A 63 6.12 -7.88 12.48
C ILE A 63 7.53 -8.46 12.60
N LEU A 64 8.55 -7.74 12.11
CA LEU A 64 9.94 -8.19 12.09
C LEU A 64 10.68 -7.96 13.41
N LYS A 65 10.05 -7.29 14.38
CA LYS A 65 10.64 -6.89 15.68
C LYS A 65 11.89 -6.03 15.54
N LEU A 66 11.90 -5.15 14.54
CA LEU A 66 13.03 -4.26 14.26
C LEU A 66 13.03 -3.04 15.17
N PRO A 67 14.22 -2.53 15.56
CA PRO A 67 14.32 -1.31 16.33
C PRO A 67 13.83 -0.09 15.54
N LEU A 68 13.39 0.96 16.24
CA LEU A 68 12.94 2.22 15.62
C LEU A 68 14.05 2.93 14.83
N ARG A 69 15.32 2.66 15.15
CA ARG A 69 16.50 3.27 14.51
C ARG A 69 16.80 2.71 13.12
N THR A 70 16.24 1.57 12.72
CA THR A 70 16.48 0.99 11.38
C THR A 70 16.02 1.98 10.32
N SER A 71 16.82 2.24 9.29
CA SER A 71 16.44 3.11 8.17
C SER A 71 15.24 2.54 7.41
N SER A 72 14.52 3.40 6.66
CA SER A 72 13.42 2.96 5.81
C SER A 72 13.89 2.00 4.72
N GLU A 73 15.06 2.24 4.10
CA GLU A 73 15.57 1.34 3.04
C GLU A 73 15.88 -0.05 3.58
N SER A 74 16.63 -0.14 4.69
CA SER A 74 16.97 -1.43 5.29
C SER A 74 15.72 -2.19 5.75
N LEU A 75 14.74 -1.47 6.30
CA LEU A 75 13.46 -2.04 6.69
C LEU A 75 12.72 -2.67 5.50
N PHE A 76 12.69 -1.99 4.34
CA PHE A 76 12.00 -2.51 3.17
C PHE A 76 12.75 -3.62 2.46
N TYR A 77 14.08 -3.56 2.43
CA TYR A 77 14.88 -4.68 1.97
C TYR A 77 14.54 -5.97 2.73
N GLU A 78 14.41 -5.88 4.06
CA GLU A 78 14.05 -7.04 4.87
C GLU A 78 12.58 -7.46 4.71
N ALA A 79 11.66 -6.49 4.59
CA ALA A 79 10.25 -6.75 4.39
C ALA A 79 9.94 -7.43 3.05
N GLU A 80 10.62 -7.02 1.99
CA GLU A 80 10.45 -7.60 0.67
C GLU A 80 11.00 -9.03 0.65
N ASN A 81 12.23 -9.23 1.15
CA ASN A 81 12.87 -10.54 1.19
C ASN A 81 12.15 -11.56 2.08
N LYS A 82 11.67 -11.15 3.26
CA LYS A 82 11.08 -12.08 4.24
C LYS A 82 9.56 -12.18 4.17
N LEU A 83 8.88 -11.09 3.83
CA LEU A 83 7.41 -10.99 3.94
C LEU A 83 6.70 -10.76 2.60
N ASN A 84 7.46 -10.50 1.53
CA ASN A 84 6.92 -10.07 0.23
C ASN A 84 5.97 -8.86 0.41
N ILE A 85 6.48 -7.81 1.07
CA ILE A 85 5.79 -6.53 1.28
C ILE A 85 6.67 -5.42 0.70
N SER A 86 6.22 -4.82 -0.40
CA SER A 86 6.84 -3.65 -1.02
C SER A 86 6.36 -2.34 -0.38
N LYS A 87 7.09 -1.24 -0.65
CA LYS A 87 6.67 0.12 -0.28
C LYS A 87 5.32 0.49 -0.93
N ILE A 88 4.63 1.47 -0.35
CA ILE A 88 3.27 1.82 -0.79
C ILE A 88 3.26 2.35 -2.22
N ASP A 89 4.18 3.24 -2.56
CA ASP A 89 4.35 3.79 -3.91
C ASP A 89 4.55 2.66 -4.94
N HIS A 90 5.51 1.77 -4.71
CA HIS A 90 5.80 0.66 -5.61
C HIS A 90 4.62 -0.30 -5.74
N ARG A 91 3.95 -0.61 -4.62
CA ARG A 91 2.74 -1.45 -4.61
C ARG A 91 1.62 -0.83 -5.46
N LEU A 92 1.34 0.46 -5.28
CA LEU A 92 0.28 1.17 -5.98
C LEU A 92 0.56 1.28 -7.48
N SER A 93 1.80 1.59 -7.85
CA SER A 93 2.25 1.61 -9.25
C SER A 93 2.10 0.24 -9.91
N ASN A 94 2.52 -0.83 -9.24
CA ASN A 94 2.40 -2.19 -9.78
C ASN A 94 0.94 -2.62 -9.94
N LEU A 95 0.06 -2.26 -8.99
CA LEU A 95 -1.37 -2.52 -9.12
C LEU A 95 -1.98 -1.79 -10.31
N LEU A 96 -1.63 -0.51 -10.50
CA LEU A 96 -2.10 0.28 -11.62
C LEU A 96 -1.60 -0.29 -12.96
N GLU A 97 -0.31 -0.61 -13.06
CA GLU A 97 0.26 -1.18 -14.28
C GLU A 97 -0.41 -2.53 -14.63
N ASN A 98 -0.54 -3.43 -13.66
CA ASN A 98 -1.20 -4.72 -13.87
C ASN A 98 -2.66 -4.55 -14.31
N TYR A 99 -3.36 -3.57 -13.74
CA TYR A 99 -4.75 -3.30 -14.11
C TYR A 99 -4.86 -2.78 -15.54
N LEU A 100 -4.01 -1.81 -15.92
CA LEU A 100 -3.97 -1.25 -17.28
C LEU A 100 -3.58 -2.32 -18.31
N ARG A 101 -2.56 -3.12 -18.01
CA ARG A 101 -2.12 -4.24 -18.86
C ARG A 101 -3.27 -5.22 -19.10
N ASN A 102 -3.93 -5.66 -18.04
CA ASN A 102 -5.08 -6.56 -18.17
C ASN A 102 -6.24 -5.92 -18.94
N ALA A 103 -6.48 -4.62 -18.78
CA ALA A 103 -7.52 -3.93 -19.54
C ALA A 103 -7.21 -3.91 -21.05
N LEU A 104 -5.94 -3.70 -21.43
CA LEU A 104 -5.48 -3.70 -22.82
C LEU A 104 -5.47 -5.11 -23.43
N ASP A 105 -4.95 -6.09 -22.68
CA ASP A 105 -4.76 -7.46 -23.17
C ASP A 105 -6.09 -8.19 -23.40
N TYR A 106 -7.05 -8.01 -22.49
CA TYR A 106 -8.33 -8.72 -22.53
C TYR A 106 -9.48 -7.89 -23.13
N SER A 107 -9.28 -6.58 -23.34
CA SER A 107 -10.26 -5.65 -23.90
C SER A 107 -11.66 -5.78 -23.27
N VAL A 108 -11.72 -6.01 -21.95
CA VAL A 108 -12.98 -6.19 -21.25
C VAL A 108 -13.71 -4.83 -21.19
N PRO A 109 -14.95 -4.71 -21.70
CA PRO A 109 -15.60 -3.40 -21.83
C PRO A 109 -15.71 -2.61 -20.51
N LEU A 110 -15.91 -3.31 -19.39
CA LEU A 110 -15.97 -2.72 -18.06
C LEU A 110 -14.62 -2.17 -17.58
N THR A 111 -13.51 -2.85 -17.88
CA THR A 111 -12.17 -2.38 -17.46
C THR A 111 -11.72 -1.20 -18.32
N ILE A 112 -12.00 -1.23 -19.62
CA ILE A 112 -11.74 -0.10 -20.53
C ILE A 112 -12.48 1.13 -20.05
N ARG A 113 -13.79 1.01 -19.78
CA ARG A 113 -14.61 2.12 -19.29
C ARG A 113 -14.07 2.68 -17.98
N LEU A 114 -13.74 1.81 -17.02
CA LEU A 114 -13.19 2.23 -15.73
C LEU A 114 -11.86 2.96 -15.87
N VAL A 115 -10.98 2.50 -16.76
CA VAL A 115 -9.69 3.16 -17.05
C VAL A 115 -9.91 4.53 -17.69
N SER A 116 -10.83 4.65 -18.64
CA SER A 116 -11.19 5.93 -19.25
C SER A 116 -11.74 6.92 -18.23
N ASP A 117 -12.70 6.50 -17.40
CA ASP A 117 -13.28 7.32 -16.33
C ASP A 117 -12.20 7.75 -15.32
N TYR A 118 -11.28 6.85 -14.99
CA TYR A 118 -10.18 7.12 -14.07
C TYR A 118 -9.17 8.14 -14.61
N LEU A 119 -8.76 8.02 -15.88
CA LEU A 119 -7.84 8.96 -16.51
C LEU A 119 -8.42 10.37 -16.54
N ILE A 120 -9.72 10.52 -16.78
CA ILE A 120 -10.41 11.81 -16.73
C ILE A 120 -10.31 12.41 -15.32
N ILE A 121 -10.63 11.65 -14.28
CA ILE A 121 -10.60 12.12 -12.88
C ILE A 121 -9.19 12.54 -12.45
N ILE A 122 -8.16 11.76 -12.82
CA ILE A 122 -6.77 12.16 -12.53
C ILE A 122 -6.43 13.45 -13.26
N PHE A 123 -6.79 13.56 -14.54
CA PHE A 123 -6.47 14.73 -15.35
C PHE A 123 -7.10 16.00 -14.80
N GLU A 124 -8.37 15.93 -14.40
CA GLU A 124 -9.09 17.02 -13.72
C GLU A 124 -8.40 17.41 -12.41
N ARG A 125 -8.03 16.44 -11.56
CA ARG A 125 -7.33 16.71 -10.30
C ARG A 125 -5.92 17.28 -10.49
N MET A 126 -5.18 16.86 -11.52
CA MET A 126 -3.87 17.43 -11.85
C MET A 126 -4.00 18.90 -12.30
N LEU A 127 -5.09 19.25 -12.99
CA LEU A 127 -5.38 20.63 -13.36
C LEU A 127 -5.74 21.47 -12.13
N GLU A 128 -6.59 20.97 -11.22
CA GLU A 128 -6.98 21.65 -9.98
C GLU A 128 -5.81 21.91 -9.01
N GLN A 129 -4.83 21.00 -8.96
CA GLN A 129 -3.62 21.21 -8.15
C GLN A 129 -2.65 22.24 -8.75
N LYS A 130 -2.71 22.45 -10.08
CA LYS A 130 -1.91 23.47 -10.78
C LYS A 130 -2.51 24.87 -10.69
N THR A 131 -3.83 24.99 -10.54
CA THR A 131 -4.53 26.28 -10.45
C THR A 131 -4.55 26.87 -9.03
N ASN A 132 -4.30 26.05 -7.99
CA ASN A 132 -4.21 26.47 -6.59
C ASN A 132 -2.77 26.75 -6.11
N LYS A 133 -1.84 26.98 -7.04
CA LYS A 133 -0.47 27.48 -6.80
C LYS A 133 -0.31 28.83 -7.46
#